data_AF-A0A9P6SGN0-F1
#
_entry.id   AF-A0A9P6SGN0-F1
#
_cell.length_a   1.000
_cell.length_b   1.000
_cell.length_c   1.000
_cell.angle_alpha   90.00
_cell.angle_beta   90.00
_cell.angle_gamma   90.00
#
_symmetry.space_group_name_H-M   'P 1'
#
loop_
_entity.id
_entity.type
_entity.pdbx_description
1 polymer ?
#
loop_
_entity_poly.entity_id
_entity_poly.type
_entity_poly.pdbx_seq_one_letter_code
_entity_poly.pdbx_strand_id
1 'polypeptide(L)'
;MTMETNHNGNNTTLASSPQHGLLLIVIPDFEAPLGDTCSSIHQALGLVDRLTIVVSVQDTASFTSTNNSNSNCNGSVTGAGGAGGVGGKGRASFHSVQKVLSALYVSFTKQAVALGRPLAELDIVIRESCGYDVGAGGESEDIPFNVFLGLPLVLKELEILNQKRLQNGSKPLAIRTLDEAKAHATGESHISLVQAIDSALPYTNVQEGQFGDVALGGTFDHLHAGHKILLSMTAWISSHRVVCGVTDDAMLKTKKFKEFMEPLNKRIDAVERFLRIFKRGLVYEVVPISDMYGPTITDDKLEALMVSKETLKGGGMVNQERANRSLPPLTIEVINVISPTETQVDEVSLKISSTFIRQYLSEQTQKSVEHPAAASTAGAH
;
A
#
# COMPACT_ATOMS: atom_id res chain seq x y z
N MET A 1 2.26 28.32 -38.86
CA MET A 1 3.56 28.66 -39.45
C MET A 1 4.05 29.90 -38.73
N THR A 2 4.86 29.71 -37.70
CA THR A 2 5.78 30.70 -37.11
C THR A 2 6.83 29.86 -36.41
N MET A 3 8.02 29.83 -37.02
CA MET A 3 9.19 29.13 -36.53
C MET A 3 9.97 30.09 -35.64
N GLU A 4 10.33 29.64 -34.44
CA GLU A 4 11.50 30.15 -33.74
C GLU A 4 12.38 28.95 -33.38
N THR A 5 13.47 28.82 -34.14
CA THR A 5 14.57 27.91 -33.88
C THR A 5 15.51 28.58 -32.89
N ASN A 6 15.61 28.04 -31.67
CA ASN A 6 16.68 28.42 -30.76
C ASN A 6 17.76 27.33 -30.77
N HIS A 7 18.92 27.71 -31.29
CA HIS A 7 20.12 26.89 -31.42
C HIS A 7 20.94 27.10 -30.13
N ASN A 8 20.72 26.27 -29.12
CA ASN A 8 21.69 26.04 -28.06
C ASN A 8 21.37 24.69 -27.39
N GLY A 9 22.26 23.72 -27.60
CA GLY A 9 22.16 22.36 -27.09
C GLY A 9 22.43 22.24 -25.59
N ASN A 10 21.67 22.97 -24.78
CA ASN A 10 21.52 22.68 -23.35
C ASN A 10 20.13 22.12 -23.14
N ASN A 11 20.08 20.79 -22.96
CA ASN A 11 18.90 20.09 -22.51
C ASN A 11 18.70 20.45 -21.02
N THR A 12 18.24 21.67 -20.75
CA THR A 12 17.68 22.01 -19.44
C THR A 12 16.39 21.23 -19.31
N THR A 13 16.49 20.04 -18.71
CA THR A 13 15.36 19.36 -18.09
C THR A 13 14.75 20.34 -17.09
N LEU A 14 13.67 21.01 -17.50
CA LEU A 14 12.72 21.55 -16.54
C LEU A 14 12.44 20.39 -15.58
N ALA A 15 12.74 20.58 -14.29
CA ALA A 15 12.41 19.61 -13.27
C ALA A 15 10.92 19.29 -13.41
N SER A 16 10.61 18.13 -13.98
CA SER A 16 9.24 17.69 -14.14
C SER A 16 8.63 17.63 -12.75
N SER A 17 7.50 18.28 -12.54
CA SER A 17 6.72 18.18 -11.30
C SER A 17 6.62 16.72 -10.85
N PRO A 18 6.69 16.44 -9.53
CA PRO A 18 6.79 15.07 -9.05
C PRO A 18 5.70 14.19 -9.64
N GLN A 19 6.10 13.08 -10.27
CA GLN A 19 5.13 12.19 -10.91
C GLN A 19 4.52 11.26 -9.86
N HIS A 20 3.20 11.17 -9.81
CA HIS A 20 2.46 10.19 -9.00
C HIS A 20 1.84 9.19 -9.98
N GLY A 21 2.46 8.02 -10.06
CA GLY A 21 2.03 6.94 -10.93
C GLY A 21 1.01 6.03 -10.26
N LEU A 22 0.04 5.56 -11.05
CA LEU A 22 -0.79 4.41 -10.71
C LEU A 22 -0.27 3.20 -11.49
N LEU A 23 0.22 2.18 -10.78
CA LEU A 23 0.61 0.89 -11.35
C LEU A 23 -0.52 -0.12 -11.14
N LEU A 24 -1.09 -0.63 -12.25
CA LEU A 24 -2.11 -1.67 -12.20
C LEU A 24 -1.46 -3.05 -12.20
N ILE A 25 -1.78 -3.86 -11.19
CA ILE A 25 -1.40 -5.27 -11.08
C ILE A 25 -2.67 -6.10 -11.05
N VAL A 26 -2.76 -7.07 -11.95
CA VAL A 26 -3.88 -8.02 -12.00
C VAL A 26 -3.38 -9.39 -11.56
N ILE A 27 -4.07 -9.99 -10.60
CA ILE A 27 -3.80 -11.33 -10.07
C ILE A 27 -5.05 -12.22 -10.21
N PRO A 28 -4.91 -13.53 -10.49
CA PRO A 28 -6.07 -14.43 -10.57
C PRO A 28 -6.75 -14.64 -9.22
N ASP A 29 -5.96 -14.69 -8.15
CA ASP A 29 -6.38 -14.73 -6.75
C ASP A 29 -5.21 -14.27 -5.87
N PHE A 30 -5.43 -14.19 -4.55
CA PHE A 30 -4.41 -13.78 -3.59
C PHE A 30 -3.40 -14.88 -3.22
N GLU A 31 -3.57 -16.12 -3.69
CA GLU A 31 -2.62 -17.22 -3.54
C GLU A 31 -1.62 -17.29 -4.70
N ALA A 32 -1.98 -16.70 -5.83
CA ALA A 32 -1.17 -16.67 -7.03
C ALA A 32 0.20 -16.02 -6.79
N PRO A 33 1.27 -16.53 -7.42
CA PRO A 33 2.56 -15.86 -7.40
C PRO A 33 2.43 -14.44 -7.98
N LEU A 34 3.05 -13.46 -7.31
CA LEU A 34 3.09 -12.09 -7.82
C LEU A 34 3.94 -11.93 -9.09
N GLY A 35 4.59 -13.00 -9.58
CA GLY A 35 5.37 -13.00 -10.82
C GLY A 35 6.41 -11.87 -10.86
N ASP A 36 6.50 -11.20 -12.02
CA ASP A 36 7.45 -10.12 -12.33
C ASP A 36 7.11 -8.76 -11.70
N THR A 37 6.25 -8.74 -10.69
CA THR A 37 5.85 -7.52 -9.97
C THR A 37 7.05 -6.73 -9.42
N CYS A 38 8.10 -7.41 -8.95
CA CYS A 38 9.30 -6.74 -8.46
C CYS A 38 9.96 -5.86 -9.52
N SER A 39 10.09 -6.37 -10.76
CA SER A 39 10.63 -5.54 -11.85
C SER A 39 9.67 -4.44 -12.26
N SER A 40 8.36 -4.72 -12.28
CA SER A 40 7.37 -3.68 -12.58
C SER A 40 7.49 -2.51 -11.59
N ILE A 41 7.70 -2.81 -10.30
CA ILE A 41 7.96 -1.82 -9.26
C ILE A 41 9.28 -1.08 -9.50
N HIS A 42 10.36 -1.79 -9.83
CA HIS A 42 11.66 -1.19 -10.13
C HIS A 42 11.57 -0.21 -11.31
N GLN A 43 10.95 -0.62 -12.42
CA GLN A 43 10.76 0.22 -13.60
C GLN A 43 9.86 1.42 -13.28
N ALA A 44 8.78 1.23 -12.51
CA ALA A 44 7.91 2.31 -12.06
C ALA A 44 8.68 3.36 -11.23
N LEU A 45 9.53 2.92 -10.30
CA LEU A 45 10.36 3.82 -9.49
C LEU A 45 11.35 4.64 -10.33
N GLY A 46 11.78 4.14 -11.48
CA GLY A 46 12.58 4.92 -12.44
C GLY A 46 11.79 6.02 -13.17
N LEU A 47 10.46 6.00 -13.11
CA LEU A 47 9.57 6.91 -13.83
C LEU A 47 8.86 7.91 -12.93
N VAL A 48 8.58 7.54 -11.67
CA VAL A 48 7.74 8.34 -10.76
C VAL A 48 8.33 8.52 -9.36
N ASP A 49 7.91 9.61 -8.71
CA ASP A 49 8.35 9.98 -7.36
C ASP A 49 7.52 9.30 -6.27
N ARG A 50 6.22 9.14 -6.55
CA ARG A 50 5.23 8.46 -5.70
C ARG A 50 4.50 7.41 -6.50
N LEU A 51 4.24 6.28 -5.88
CA LEU A 51 3.57 5.15 -6.54
C LEU A 51 2.29 4.76 -5.76
N THR A 52 1.22 4.52 -6.49
CA THR A 52 0.08 3.75 -5.98
C THR A 52 -0.05 2.49 -6.78
N ILE A 53 0.02 1.35 -6.11
CA ILE A 53 -0.24 0.05 -6.72
C ILE A 53 -1.71 -0.28 -6.52
N VAL A 54 -2.43 -0.49 -7.61
CA VAL A 54 -3.80 -0.99 -7.60
C VAL A 54 -3.75 -2.48 -7.91
N VAL A 55 -4.07 -3.30 -6.93
CA VAL A 55 -4.24 -4.74 -7.09
C VAL A 55 -5.69 -5.01 -7.47
N SER A 56 -5.91 -5.71 -8.57
CA SER A 56 -7.22 -6.17 -9.01
C SER A 56 -7.22 -7.68 -9.15
N VAL A 57 -8.28 -8.33 -8.65
CA VAL A 57 -8.43 -9.79 -8.72
C VAL A 57 -9.33 -10.15 -9.90
N GLN A 58 -8.74 -10.74 -10.94
CA GLN A 58 -9.45 -11.14 -12.16
C GLN A 58 -8.91 -12.46 -12.69
N ASP A 59 -9.82 -13.37 -13.08
CA ASP A 59 -9.44 -14.63 -13.70
C ASP A 59 -8.60 -14.37 -14.97
N THR A 60 -7.35 -14.83 -14.98
CA THR A 60 -6.39 -14.59 -16.07
C THR A 60 -6.82 -15.24 -17.39
N ALA A 61 -7.74 -16.22 -17.37
CA ALA A 61 -8.35 -16.76 -18.58
C ALA A 61 -9.22 -15.74 -19.35
N SER A 62 -9.70 -14.69 -18.68
CA SER A 62 -10.46 -13.60 -19.31
C SER A 62 -9.59 -12.65 -20.14
N PHE A 63 -8.28 -12.58 -19.86
CA PHE A 63 -7.32 -11.77 -20.62
C PHE A 63 -6.95 -12.39 -21.98
N THR A 64 -6.85 -13.73 -22.07
CA THR A 64 -6.48 -14.41 -23.31
C THR A 64 -7.63 -14.49 -24.32
N SER A 65 -8.87 -14.51 -23.86
CA SER A 65 -10.07 -14.59 -24.71
C SER A 65 -10.33 -13.31 -25.53
N THR A 66 -9.96 -12.13 -25.02
CA THR A 66 -10.20 -10.88 -25.76
C THR A 66 -9.12 -10.50 -26.78
N ASN A 67 -8.03 -11.26 -26.86
CA ASN A 67 -7.01 -11.11 -27.91
C ASN A 67 -7.24 -12.02 -29.13
N ASN A 68 -8.29 -12.86 -29.13
CA ASN A 68 -8.53 -13.79 -30.21
C ASN A 68 -10.03 -13.99 -30.51
N SER A 69 -10.66 -13.02 -31.14
CA SER A 69 -11.85 -13.26 -31.99
C SER A 69 -12.27 -12.01 -32.75
N ASN A 70 -11.53 -11.73 -33.83
CA ASN A 70 -12.11 -11.15 -35.03
C ASN A 70 -12.31 -12.30 -36.03
N SER A 71 -13.46 -12.98 -35.94
CA SER A 71 -13.95 -13.85 -37.01
C SER A 71 -15.45 -14.07 -36.88
N ASN A 72 -16.18 -13.65 -37.92
CA ASN A 72 -17.45 -14.16 -38.45
C ASN A 72 -17.74 -15.62 -37.99
N CYS A 73 -18.97 -16.05 -37.63
CA CYS A 73 -20.17 -16.12 -38.46
C CYS A 73 -21.40 -16.70 -37.69
N ASN A 74 -22.60 -16.49 -38.25
CA ASN A 74 -23.95 -16.99 -37.92
C ASN A 74 -24.10 -18.44 -37.39
N GLY A 75 -25.13 -18.69 -36.56
CA GLY A 75 -25.75 -20.02 -36.43
C GLY A 75 -26.68 -20.26 -35.22
N SER A 76 -27.98 -20.15 -35.45
CA SER A 76 -29.13 -20.92 -34.89
C SER A 76 -29.25 -21.32 -33.40
N VAL A 77 -30.46 -21.04 -32.90
CA VAL A 77 -31.16 -21.52 -31.70
C VAL A 77 -31.23 -23.05 -31.60
N THR A 78 -30.98 -23.61 -30.40
CA THR A 78 -31.75 -24.69 -29.73
C THR A 78 -31.32 -24.76 -28.25
N GLY A 79 -32.29 -24.89 -27.33
CA GLY A 79 -32.06 -24.93 -25.88
C GLY A 79 -31.88 -26.32 -25.28
N ALA A 80 -31.41 -26.37 -24.03
CA ALA A 80 -31.76 -27.37 -23.01
C ALA A 80 -31.14 -26.96 -21.67
N GLY A 81 -31.90 -27.09 -20.58
CA GLY A 81 -31.47 -26.78 -19.23
C GLY A 81 -30.36 -27.72 -18.73
N GLY A 82 -29.45 -27.15 -17.95
CA GLY A 82 -28.44 -27.87 -17.20
C GLY A 82 -28.11 -27.06 -15.95
N ALA A 83 -28.54 -27.56 -14.80
CA ALA A 83 -28.10 -27.10 -13.49
C ALA A 83 -26.59 -27.37 -13.38
N GLY A 84 -25.78 -26.32 -13.56
CA GLY A 84 -24.33 -26.34 -13.35
C GLY A 84 -24.01 -25.45 -12.17
N GLY A 85 -23.49 -26.03 -11.09
CA GLY A 85 -23.13 -25.34 -9.87
C GLY A 85 -22.24 -24.13 -10.12
N VAL A 86 -22.62 -23.01 -9.51
CA VAL A 86 -21.80 -21.80 -9.43
C VAL A 86 -20.53 -22.16 -8.66
N GLY A 87 -19.42 -22.35 -9.37
CA GLY A 87 -18.10 -22.48 -8.76
C GLY A 87 -17.80 -21.22 -7.95
N GLY A 88 -17.71 -21.37 -6.63
CA GLY A 88 -17.47 -20.26 -5.72
C GLY A 88 -16.12 -19.61 -6.01
N LYS A 89 -16.14 -18.33 -6.40
CA LYS A 89 -14.96 -17.45 -6.29
C LYS A 89 -14.43 -17.56 -4.87
N GLY A 90 -13.25 -18.15 -4.69
CA GLY A 90 -12.63 -18.29 -3.38
C GLY A 90 -12.47 -16.92 -2.74
N ARG A 91 -13.12 -16.69 -1.59
CA ARG A 91 -12.93 -15.46 -0.80
C ARG A 91 -11.47 -15.38 -0.38
N ALA A 92 -10.87 -14.20 -0.48
CA ALA A 92 -9.50 -13.95 -0.04
C ALA A 92 -9.38 -14.20 1.46
N SER A 93 -8.39 -15.00 1.87
CA SER A 93 -8.11 -15.19 3.29
C SER A 93 -7.24 -14.06 3.84
N PHE A 94 -7.33 -13.81 5.14
CA PHE A 94 -6.46 -12.87 5.85
C PHE A 94 -4.97 -13.06 5.52
N HIS A 95 -4.51 -14.31 5.50
CA HIS A 95 -3.11 -14.64 5.20
C HIS A 95 -2.72 -14.26 3.77
N SER A 96 -3.55 -14.65 2.79
CA SER A 96 -3.29 -14.39 1.37
C SER A 96 -3.19 -12.88 1.09
N VAL A 97 -4.09 -12.09 1.68
CA VAL A 97 -4.06 -10.61 1.57
C VAL A 97 -2.82 -10.03 2.24
N GLN A 98 -2.51 -10.43 3.47
CA GLN A 98 -1.31 -9.96 4.18
C GLN A 98 -0.03 -10.29 3.40
N LYS A 99 0.04 -11.49 2.81
CA LYS A 99 1.18 -11.98 2.00
C LYS A 99 1.41 -11.09 0.78
N VAL A 100 0.35 -10.79 0.02
CA VAL A 100 0.43 -9.89 -1.14
C VAL A 100 0.87 -8.48 -0.72
N LEU A 101 0.23 -7.89 0.29
CA LEU A 101 0.59 -6.56 0.78
C LEU A 101 2.05 -6.50 1.25
N SER A 102 2.48 -7.49 2.02
CA SER A 102 3.84 -7.57 2.54
C SER A 102 4.86 -7.68 1.42
N ALA A 103 4.64 -8.57 0.44
CA ALA A 103 5.53 -8.74 -0.68
C ALA A 103 5.67 -7.47 -1.52
N LEU A 104 4.57 -6.75 -1.77
CA LEU A 104 4.58 -5.48 -2.51
C LEU A 104 5.32 -4.37 -1.75
N TYR A 105 4.99 -4.16 -0.48
CA TYR A 105 5.66 -3.13 0.34
C TYR A 105 7.15 -3.40 0.52
N VAL A 106 7.54 -4.66 0.76
CA VAL A 106 8.95 -5.04 0.90
C VAL A 106 9.70 -4.88 -0.42
N SER A 107 9.13 -5.34 -1.53
CA SER A 107 9.76 -5.22 -2.86
C SER A 107 9.98 -3.75 -3.22
N PHE A 108 8.97 -2.90 -3.02
CA PHE A 108 9.11 -1.46 -3.22
C PHE A 108 10.17 -0.85 -2.33
N THR A 109 10.15 -1.18 -1.03
CA THR A 109 11.10 -0.63 -0.06
C THR A 109 12.53 -0.99 -0.43
N LYS A 110 12.80 -2.25 -0.80
CA LYS A 110 14.12 -2.70 -1.30
C LYS A 110 14.59 -1.86 -2.48
N GLN A 111 13.72 -1.71 -3.50
CA GLN A 111 14.07 -0.99 -4.72
C GLN A 111 14.25 0.50 -4.48
N ALA A 112 13.40 1.12 -3.65
CA ALA A 112 13.50 2.53 -3.31
C ALA A 112 14.81 2.85 -2.57
N VAL A 113 15.23 2.00 -1.62
CA VAL A 113 16.53 2.14 -0.93
C VAL A 113 17.70 1.96 -1.89
N ALA A 114 17.65 0.95 -2.76
CA ALA A 114 18.69 0.71 -3.76
C ALA A 114 18.89 1.89 -4.72
N LEU A 115 17.81 2.64 -5.00
CA LEU A 115 17.82 3.85 -5.81
C LEU A 115 18.17 5.13 -5.01
N GLY A 116 18.56 5.01 -3.73
CA GLY A 116 18.87 6.16 -2.88
C GLY A 116 17.65 7.02 -2.51
N ARG A 117 16.43 6.46 -2.62
CA ARG A 117 15.15 7.12 -2.34
C ARG A 117 14.41 6.44 -1.18
N PRO A 118 14.99 6.34 0.03
CA PRO A 118 14.38 5.62 1.15
C PRO A 118 13.05 6.23 1.65
N LEU A 119 12.76 7.47 1.27
CA LEU A 119 11.53 8.19 1.60
C LEU A 119 10.48 8.14 0.48
N ALA A 120 10.71 7.34 -0.58
CA ALA A 120 9.72 7.17 -1.64
C ALA A 120 8.40 6.63 -1.05
N GLU A 121 7.27 7.16 -1.51
CA GLU A 121 5.97 6.79 -1.00
C GLU A 121 5.30 5.74 -1.89
N LEU A 122 4.87 4.64 -1.27
CA LEU A 122 4.00 3.64 -1.85
C LEU A 122 2.68 3.57 -1.10
N ASP A 123 1.56 3.69 -1.79
CA ASP A 123 0.25 3.26 -1.29
C ASP A 123 -0.24 2.05 -2.10
N ILE A 124 -0.90 1.09 -1.44
CA ILE A 124 -1.50 -0.06 -2.11
C ILE A 124 -3.01 -0.01 -1.92
N VAL A 125 -3.76 -0.27 -2.98
CA VAL A 125 -5.23 -0.31 -2.97
C VAL A 125 -5.69 -1.63 -3.56
N ILE A 126 -6.63 -2.30 -2.90
CA ILE A 126 -7.32 -3.49 -3.44
C ILE A 126 -8.60 -2.99 -4.11
N ARG A 127 -8.62 -3.02 -5.45
CA ARG A 127 -9.68 -2.39 -6.25
C ARG A 127 -11.08 -2.83 -5.83
N GLU A 128 -11.27 -4.12 -5.61
CA GLU A 128 -12.58 -4.72 -5.31
C GLU A 128 -13.06 -4.43 -3.87
N SER A 129 -12.14 -4.09 -2.97
CA SER A 129 -12.42 -3.90 -1.53
C SER A 129 -12.40 -2.43 -1.11
N CYS A 130 -11.85 -1.53 -1.94
CA CYS A 130 -11.55 -0.16 -1.53
C CYS A 130 -12.75 0.78 -1.46
N GLY A 131 -13.90 0.43 -2.03
CA GLY A 131 -15.13 1.25 -1.93
C GLY A 131 -15.16 2.52 -2.80
N TYR A 132 -14.29 2.62 -3.82
CA TYR A 132 -14.33 3.68 -4.84
C TYR A 132 -13.68 3.23 -6.15
N ASP A 133 -13.92 3.95 -7.25
CA ASP A 133 -13.37 3.64 -8.58
C ASP A 133 -11.98 4.28 -8.74
N VAL A 134 -10.96 3.64 -8.18
CA VAL A 134 -9.57 4.15 -8.16
C VAL A 134 -9.04 4.39 -9.59
N GLY A 135 -8.58 5.63 -9.83
CA GLY A 135 -8.04 6.06 -11.12
C GLY A 135 -9.08 6.55 -12.13
N ALA A 136 -10.38 6.38 -11.86
CA ALA A 136 -11.46 6.75 -12.79
C ALA A 136 -11.77 8.25 -12.85
N GLY A 137 -11.11 9.11 -12.08
CA GLY A 137 -11.32 10.57 -12.08
C GLY A 137 -12.70 11.00 -11.54
N GLY A 138 -12.89 12.31 -11.32
CA GLY A 138 -14.15 12.93 -10.84
C GLY A 138 -13.97 13.80 -9.59
N GLU A 139 -15.09 14.25 -9.00
CA GLU A 139 -15.12 15.11 -7.79
C GLU A 139 -14.48 14.48 -6.55
N SER A 140 -14.14 13.19 -6.62
CA SER A 140 -13.49 12.38 -5.59
C SER A 140 -11.99 12.13 -5.85
N GLU A 141 -11.31 12.94 -6.67
CA GLU A 141 -9.84 12.90 -6.85
C GLU A 141 -9.09 13.31 -5.56
N ASP A 142 -9.30 12.59 -4.46
CA ASP A 142 -8.52 12.72 -3.22
C ASP A 142 -7.08 12.16 -3.41
N ILE A 143 -6.83 11.46 -4.52
CA ILE A 143 -5.52 10.91 -4.88
C ILE A 143 -5.20 11.35 -6.32
N PRO A 144 -4.40 12.40 -6.52
CA PRO A 144 -4.06 12.88 -7.86
C PRO A 144 -3.04 11.95 -8.51
N PHE A 145 -3.41 11.33 -9.63
CA PHE A 145 -2.49 10.58 -10.49
C PHE A 145 -2.20 11.39 -11.75
N ASN A 146 -0.96 11.31 -12.24
CA ASN A 146 -0.57 11.96 -13.49
C ASN A 146 -0.14 10.99 -14.60
N VAL A 147 0.08 9.72 -14.27
CA VAL A 147 0.46 8.70 -15.26
C VAL A 147 -0.04 7.32 -14.84
N PHE A 148 -0.46 6.53 -15.84
CA PHE A 148 -0.75 5.11 -15.69
C PHE A 148 0.45 4.27 -16.09
N LEU A 149 0.79 3.28 -15.28
CA LEU A 149 1.88 2.34 -15.48
C LEU A 149 1.29 0.92 -15.54
N GLY A 150 1.80 0.09 -16.45
CA GLY A 150 1.36 -1.30 -16.53
C GLY A 150 2.15 -2.12 -17.55
N LEU A 151 2.11 -3.44 -17.40
CA LEU A 151 2.61 -4.38 -18.40
C LEU A 151 1.68 -4.41 -19.62
N PRO A 152 2.16 -4.90 -20.79
CA PRO A 152 1.34 -5.02 -22.00
C PRO A 152 -0.02 -5.69 -21.77
N LEU A 153 -0.06 -6.69 -20.88
CA LEU A 153 -1.28 -7.44 -20.59
C LEU A 153 -2.40 -6.58 -19.99
N VAL A 154 -2.11 -5.49 -19.27
CA VAL A 154 -3.13 -4.66 -18.59
C VAL A 154 -3.47 -3.35 -19.32
N LEU A 155 -2.94 -3.12 -20.53
CA LEU A 155 -3.10 -1.83 -21.22
C LEU A 155 -4.56 -1.51 -21.56
N LYS A 156 -5.34 -2.52 -21.94
CA LYS A 156 -6.77 -2.36 -22.24
C LYS A 156 -7.56 -1.88 -21.02
N GLU A 157 -7.23 -2.38 -19.83
CA GLU A 157 -7.86 -2.00 -18.57
C GLU A 157 -7.49 -0.56 -18.19
N LEU A 158 -6.28 -0.11 -18.50
CA LEU A 158 -5.87 1.29 -18.35
C LEU A 158 -6.60 2.21 -19.35
N GLU A 159 -6.85 1.75 -20.57
CA GLU A 159 -7.68 2.48 -21.54
C GLU A 159 -9.14 2.60 -21.06
N ILE A 160 -9.70 1.52 -20.50
CA ILE A 160 -11.04 1.54 -19.89
C ILE A 160 -11.08 2.55 -18.73
N LEU A 161 -10.04 2.62 -17.89
CA LEU A 161 -9.94 3.66 -16.86
C LEU A 161 -9.93 5.07 -17.47
N ASN A 162 -9.20 5.30 -18.55
CA ASN A 162 -9.21 6.59 -19.24
C ASN A 162 -10.57 6.94 -19.84
N GLN A 163 -11.32 5.96 -20.33
CA GLN A 163 -12.70 6.17 -20.78
C GLN A 163 -13.61 6.59 -19.62
N LYS A 164 -13.47 5.93 -18.46
CA LYS A 164 -14.19 6.35 -17.23
C LYS A 164 -13.80 7.75 -16.77
N ARG A 165 -12.51 8.11 -16.85
CA ARG A 165 -12.03 9.48 -16.58
C ARG A 165 -12.77 10.51 -17.41
N LEU A 166 -12.87 10.28 -18.72
CA LEU A 166 -13.62 11.16 -19.62
C LEU A 166 -15.10 11.25 -19.24
N GLN A 167 -15.74 10.13 -18.90
CA GLN A 167 -17.13 10.09 -18.45
C GLN A 167 -17.34 10.90 -17.15
N ASN A 168 -16.36 10.87 -16.25
CA ASN A 168 -16.36 11.62 -14.99
C ASN A 168 -15.82 13.06 -15.13
N GLY A 169 -15.68 13.58 -16.34
CA GLY A 169 -15.22 14.96 -16.59
C GLY A 169 -13.72 15.20 -16.35
N SER A 170 -12.94 14.13 -16.16
CA SER A 170 -11.49 14.19 -15.95
C SER A 170 -10.72 13.95 -17.26
N LYS A 171 -9.52 14.53 -17.36
CA LYS A 171 -8.64 14.32 -18.52
C LYS A 171 -8.04 12.90 -18.50
N PRO A 172 -7.86 12.25 -19.66
CA PRO A 172 -7.15 10.98 -19.73
C PRO A 172 -5.69 11.17 -19.31
N LEU A 173 -5.12 10.14 -18.69
CA LEU A 173 -3.71 10.09 -18.30
C LEU A 173 -2.90 9.37 -19.37
N ALA A 174 -1.63 9.77 -19.49
CA ALA A 174 -0.69 9.05 -20.32
C ALA A 174 -0.49 7.63 -19.76
N ILE A 175 -0.45 6.64 -20.65
CA ILE A 175 -0.10 5.26 -20.31
C ILE A 175 1.38 5.05 -20.64
N ARG A 176 2.13 4.48 -19.71
CA ARG A 176 3.51 4.04 -19.88
C ARG A 176 3.56 2.53 -19.73
N THR A 177 3.92 1.86 -20.82
CA THR A 177 4.11 0.43 -20.85
C THR A 177 5.45 0.06 -20.22
N LEU A 178 5.44 -0.89 -19.29
CA LEU A 178 6.62 -1.48 -18.69
C LEU A 178 7.08 -2.70 -19.52
N ASP A 179 8.37 -3.00 -19.49
CA ASP A 179 8.99 -4.04 -20.32
C ASP A 179 9.08 -5.38 -19.57
N GLU A 180 8.43 -6.42 -20.09
CA GLU A 180 8.48 -7.79 -19.57
C GLU A 180 9.88 -8.42 -19.70
N ALA A 181 10.64 -8.12 -20.76
CA ALA A 181 11.94 -8.74 -20.99
C ALA A 181 13.04 -8.22 -20.04
N LYS A 182 12.92 -6.97 -19.59
CA LYS A 182 13.76 -6.40 -18.51
C LYS A 182 13.35 -6.90 -17.13
N ALA A 183 12.19 -7.55 -17.00
CA ALA A 183 11.73 -8.09 -15.74
C ALA A 183 12.39 -9.39 -15.31
N HIS A 184 12.74 -10.23 -16.29
CA HIS A 184 13.46 -11.47 -16.03
C HIS A 184 14.96 -11.30 -15.80
N ALA A 185 15.55 -10.12 -16.08
CA ALA A 185 16.99 -9.89 -15.98
C ALA A 185 17.50 -9.64 -14.54
N THR A 186 16.62 -9.33 -13.59
CA THR A 186 16.98 -9.04 -12.18
C THR A 186 16.77 -10.24 -11.26
N GLY A 187 17.05 -11.46 -11.75
CA GLY A 187 16.75 -12.74 -11.11
C GLY A 187 17.40 -12.98 -9.74
N GLU A 188 16.94 -12.29 -8.70
CA GLU A 188 16.93 -12.82 -7.35
C GLU A 188 15.57 -13.46 -7.08
N SER A 189 15.57 -14.78 -6.92
CA SER A 189 14.39 -15.57 -6.56
C SER A 189 13.96 -15.25 -5.12
N HIS A 190 13.19 -14.18 -4.93
CA HIS A 190 12.58 -13.82 -3.64
C HIS A 190 11.50 -14.82 -3.15
N ILE A 191 11.31 -15.95 -3.84
CA ILE A 191 10.50 -17.10 -3.41
C ILE A 191 10.85 -17.51 -1.97
N SER A 192 12.12 -17.36 -1.55
CA SER A 192 12.59 -17.65 -0.19
C SER A 192 11.97 -16.75 0.90
N LEU A 193 11.73 -15.47 0.62
CA LEU A 193 11.21 -14.50 1.60
C LEU A 193 9.73 -14.74 1.91
N VAL A 194 8.98 -15.15 0.90
CA VAL A 194 7.55 -15.45 0.99
C VAL A 194 7.32 -16.80 1.70
N GLN A 195 8.18 -17.81 1.46
CA GLN A 195 8.11 -19.11 2.15
C GLN A 195 8.43 -19.04 3.64
N ALA A 196 9.32 -18.13 4.07
CA ALA A 196 9.65 -17.96 5.49
C ALA A 196 8.47 -17.36 6.31
N ILE A 197 7.59 -16.58 5.67
CA ILE A 197 6.42 -15.97 6.34
C ILE A 197 5.32 -17.01 6.61
N ASP A 198 5.22 -18.04 5.76
CA ASP A 198 4.12 -19.02 5.73
C ASP A 198 4.17 -20.05 6.88
N SER A 199 5.36 -20.31 7.43
CA SER A 199 5.61 -21.46 8.31
C SER A 199 5.43 -21.20 9.82
N ALA A 200 5.05 -19.98 10.25
CA ALA A 200 5.22 -19.56 11.65
C ALA A 200 3.95 -19.20 12.45
N LEU A 201 2.71 -19.35 11.93
CA LEU A 201 1.51 -18.91 12.66
C LEU A 201 0.31 -19.88 12.55
N PRO A 202 -0.53 -19.97 13.60
CA PRO A 202 -1.82 -20.63 13.52
C PRO A 202 -2.71 -19.85 12.56
N TYR A 203 -3.23 -20.53 11.53
CA TYR A 203 -4.11 -19.95 10.52
C TYR A 203 -5.38 -19.37 11.16
N THR A 204 -5.49 -18.04 11.23
CA THR A 204 -6.77 -17.38 11.53
C THR A 204 -7.58 -17.29 10.24
N ASN A 205 -8.75 -17.92 10.21
CA ASN A 205 -9.63 -17.93 9.04
C ASN A 205 -10.46 -16.64 8.97
N VAL A 206 -9.79 -15.49 9.04
CA VAL A 206 -10.43 -14.19 9.07
C VAL A 206 -10.76 -13.71 7.66
N GLN A 207 -11.94 -13.13 7.51
CA GLN A 207 -12.50 -12.71 6.23
C GLN A 207 -12.62 -11.18 6.16
N GLU A 208 -12.74 -10.65 4.94
CA GLU A 208 -12.98 -9.23 4.73
C GLU A 208 -14.26 -8.78 5.45
N GLY A 209 -14.18 -7.67 6.19
CA GLY A 209 -15.32 -7.09 6.90
C GLY A 209 -15.94 -8.02 7.94
N GLN A 210 -15.17 -8.94 8.53
CA GLN A 210 -15.67 -9.87 9.54
C GLN A 210 -16.16 -9.17 10.81
N PHE A 211 -15.54 -8.06 11.18
CA PHE A 211 -15.85 -7.34 12.41
C PHE A 211 -16.50 -6.00 12.09
N GLY A 212 -17.45 -5.56 12.92
CA GLY A 212 -18.04 -4.23 12.86
C GLY A 212 -16.99 -3.16 13.14
N ASP A 213 -16.53 -3.15 14.40
CA ASP A 213 -15.66 -2.11 14.95
C ASP A 213 -14.33 -2.72 15.41
N VAL A 214 -13.22 -2.24 14.82
CA VAL A 214 -11.88 -2.78 15.08
C VAL A 214 -10.94 -1.68 15.55
N ALA A 215 -10.19 -1.97 16.61
CA ALA A 215 -9.17 -1.07 17.13
C ALA A 215 -7.76 -1.45 16.66
N LEU A 216 -6.89 -0.46 16.55
CA LEU A 216 -5.44 -0.64 16.54
C LEU A 216 -4.76 0.53 17.26
N GLY A 217 -3.48 0.38 17.59
CA GLY A 217 -2.71 1.47 18.20
C GLY A 217 -1.24 1.43 17.80
N GLY A 218 -0.60 2.60 17.80
CA GLY A 218 0.80 2.75 17.44
C GLY A 218 1.30 4.18 17.51
N THR A 219 2.61 4.37 17.35
CA THR A 219 3.14 5.74 17.21
C THR A 219 2.87 6.30 15.81
N PHE A 220 2.94 5.47 14.77
CA PHE A 220 2.78 5.89 13.37
C PHE A 220 3.70 7.05 12.96
N ASP A 221 4.91 7.08 13.52
CA ASP A 221 5.95 8.04 13.16
C ASP A 221 6.59 7.63 11.82
N HIS A 222 6.60 8.54 10.85
CA HIS A 222 7.05 8.31 9.48
C HIS A 222 6.42 7.04 8.89
N LEU A 223 5.15 7.14 8.50
CA LEU A 223 4.32 5.99 8.11
C LEU A 223 4.97 5.09 7.05
N HIS A 224 5.61 4.01 7.51
CA HIS A 224 6.37 3.07 6.70
C HIS A 224 5.61 1.75 6.46
N ALA A 225 6.21 0.84 5.68
CA ALA A 225 5.62 -0.44 5.27
C ALA A 225 4.92 -1.21 6.40
N GLY A 226 5.58 -1.37 7.55
CA GLY A 226 5.02 -2.11 8.69
C GLY A 226 3.73 -1.50 9.24
N HIS A 227 3.70 -0.17 9.41
CA HIS A 227 2.48 0.54 9.81
C HIS A 227 1.38 0.42 8.74
N LYS A 228 1.74 0.54 7.46
CA LYS A 228 0.78 0.45 6.35
C LYS A 228 0.14 -0.93 6.27
N ILE A 229 0.89 -2.01 6.49
CA ILE A 229 0.35 -3.37 6.55
C ILE A 229 -0.62 -3.50 7.74
N LEU A 230 -0.27 -2.99 8.93
CA LEU A 230 -1.14 -2.99 10.12
C LEU A 230 -2.46 -2.28 9.86
N LEU A 231 -2.39 -1.05 9.32
CA LEU A 231 -3.56 -0.24 9.00
C LEU A 231 -4.41 -0.88 7.90
N SER A 232 -3.78 -1.38 6.84
CA SER A 232 -4.46 -2.08 5.73
C SER A 232 -5.22 -3.31 6.23
N MET A 233 -4.57 -4.18 6.99
CA MET A 233 -5.23 -5.38 7.51
C MET A 233 -6.35 -5.03 8.49
N THR A 234 -6.18 -4.00 9.33
CA THR A 234 -7.25 -3.53 10.22
C THR A 234 -8.46 -3.05 9.42
N ALA A 235 -8.25 -2.19 8.43
CA ALA A 235 -9.34 -1.70 7.58
C ALA A 235 -9.99 -2.82 6.77
N TRP A 236 -9.21 -3.80 6.29
CA TRP A 236 -9.73 -4.92 5.51
C TRP A 236 -10.68 -5.82 6.32
N ILE A 237 -10.37 -6.09 7.60
CA ILE A 237 -11.24 -6.92 8.46
C ILE A 237 -12.44 -6.15 9.05
N SER A 238 -12.48 -4.83 8.87
CA SER A 238 -13.52 -3.94 9.39
C SER A 238 -14.66 -3.74 8.38
N SER A 239 -15.89 -3.74 8.86
CA SER A 239 -17.10 -3.50 8.05
C SER A 239 -17.80 -2.19 8.37
N HIS A 240 -17.52 -1.58 9.53
CA HIS A 240 -18.16 -0.34 9.96
C HIS A 240 -17.16 0.73 10.43
N ARG A 241 -16.38 0.47 11.48
CA ARG A 241 -15.53 1.50 12.12
C ARG A 241 -14.13 0.99 12.42
N VAL A 242 -13.13 1.85 12.20
CA VAL A 242 -11.74 1.66 12.65
C VAL A 242 -11.39 2.75 13.65
N VAL A 243 -11.00 2.33 14.84
CA VAL A 243 -10.49 3.21 15.91
C VAL A 243 -8.97 3.06 15.98
N CYS A 244 -8.24 4.13 15.68
CA CYS A 244 -6.77 4.11 15.67
C CYS A 244 -6.22 5.03 16.76
N GLY A 245 -5.59 4.44 17.77
CA GLY A 245 -4.89 5.18 18.81
C GLY A 245 -3.48 5.60 18.38
N VAL A 246 -3.25 6.91 18.24
CA VAL A 246 -1.95 7.49 17.89
C VAL A 246 -1.25 7.98 19.16
N THR A 247 -0.13 7.38 19.50
CA THR A 247 0.62 7.72 20.72
C THR A 247 1.01 9.19 20.79
N ASP A 248 0.70 9.86 21.90
CA ASP A 248 1.17 11.22 22.20
C ASP A 248 2.62 11.25 22.73
N ASP A 249 3.25 12.41 22.68
CA ASP A 249 4.64 12.68 23.03
C ASP A 249 5.00 12.28 24.47
N ALA A 250 4.01 12.22 25.36
CA ALA A 250 4.15 11.76 26.74
C ALA A 250 4.75 10.35 26.83
N MET A 251 4.44 9.46 25.89
CA MET A 251 4.94 8.08 25.85
C MET A 251 6.21 7.92 24.98
N LEU A 252 6.74 9.01 24.40
CA LEU A 252 7.81 8.96 23.38
C LEU A 252 9.15 9.56 23.84
N LYS A 253 9.31 9.80 25.15
CA LYS A 253 10.46 10.54 25.72
C LYS A 253 11.82 9.87 25.52
N THR A 254 11.88 8.56 25.26
CA THR A 254 13.13 7.78 25.18
C THR A 254 13.56 7.45 23.74
N LYS A 255 12.86 7.95 22.72
CA LYS A 255 13.17 7.57 21.34
C LYS A 255 14.41 8.31 20.81
N LYS A 256 15.29 7.57 20.12
CA LYS A 256 16.48 8.11 19.42
C LYS A 256 16.05 9.07 18.29
N PHE A 257 16.87 10.10 18.00
CA PHE A 257 16.62 11.11 16.96
C PHE A 257 15.24 11.77 17.08
N LYS A 258 14.84 12.12 18.30
CA LYS A 258 13.49 12.61 18.62
C LYS A 258 13.15 13.91 17.89
N GLU A 259 14.15 14.74 17.64
CA GLU A 259 14.05 16.00 16.90
C GLU A 259 13.59 15.81 15.43
N PHE A 260 13.73 14.60 14.88
CA PHE A 260 13.22 14.24 13.55
C PHE A 260 11.89 13.48 13.60
N MET A 261 11.27 13.35 14.77
CA MET A 261 9.96 12.70 14.92
C MET A 261 8.85 13.60 14.36
N GLU A 262 7.84 12.99 13.75
CA GLU A 262 6.69 13.74 13.25
C GLU A 262 5.81 14.27 14.39
N PRO A 263 5.34 15.53 14.31
CA PRO A 263 4.35 16.06 15.25
C PRO A 263 3.08 15.20 15.29
N LEU A 264 2.43 15.13 16.45
CA LEU A 264 1.23 14.31 16.66
C LEU A 264 0.16 14.51 15.58
N ASN A 265 -0.21 15.76 15.28
CA ASN A 265 -1.24 16.05 14.28
C ASN A 265 -0.84 15.53 12.89
N LYS A 266 0.44 15.65 12.51
CA LYS A 266 0.94 15.13 11.24
C LYS A 266 0.80 13.61 11.16
N ARG A 267 1.04 12.90 12.26
CA ARG A 267 0.89 11.44 12.35
C ARG A 267 -0.58 11.03 12.25
N ILE A 268 -1.47 11.74 12.94
CA ILE A 268 -2.93 11.54 12.84
C ILE A 268 -3.40 11.74 11.39
N ASP A 269 -3.05 12.87 10.77
CA ASP A 269 -3.43 13.19 9.39
C ASP A 269 -2.89 12.13 8.39
N ALA A 270 -1.65 11.68 8.59
CA ALA A 270 -1.04 10.64 7.76
C ALA A 270 -1.79 9.30 7.85
N VAL A 271 -2.21 8.90 9.05
CA VAL A 271 -2.99 7.69 9.30
C VAL A 271 -4.38 7.81 8.67
N GLU A 272 -5.10 8.91 8.91
CA GLU A 272 -6.43 9.13 8.34
C GLU A 272 -6.40 9.11 6.81
N ARG A 273 -5.46 9.84 6.22
CA ARG A 273 -5.27 9.88 4.77
C ARG A 273 -4.97 8.48 4.23
N PHE A 274 -4.06 7.73 4.85
CA PHE A 274 -3.72 6.39 4.41
C PHE A 274 -4.93 5.45 4.47
N LEU A 275 -5.68 5.47 5.57
CA LEU A 275 -6.87 4.63 5.74
C LEU A 275 -7.91 4.93 4.65
N ARG A 276 -8.19 6.21 4.37
CA ARG A 276 -9.11 6.65 3.30
C ARG A 276 -8.63 6.29 1.89
N ILE A 277 -7.32 6.23 1.66
CA ILE A 277 -6.74 5.74 0.40
C ILE A 277 -6.99 4.24 0.26
N PHE A 278 -6.72 3.46 1.31
CA PHE A 278 -6.82 2.01 1.27
C PHE A 278 -8.26 1.51 1.14
N LYS A 279 -9.18 2.05 1.95
CA LYS A 279 -10.60 1.67 1.97
C LYS A 279 -11.47 2.88 2.30
N ARG A 280 -12.59 3.03 1.59
CA ARG A 280 -13.65 3.99 1.86
C ARG A 280 -14.89 3.25 2.34
N GLY A 281 -15.85 4.00 2.88
CA GLY A 281 -17.09 3.44 3.44
C GLY A 281 -16.98 2.98 4.89
N LEU A 282 -15.83 3.15 5.52
CA LEU A 282 -15.64 2.98 6.96
C LEU A 282 -15.64 4.33 7.68
N VAL A 283 -16.02 4.32 8.96
CA VAL A 283 -15.80 5.43 9.88
C VAL A 283 -14.40 5.32 10.45
N TYR A 284 -13.60 6.38 10.30
CA TYR A 284 -12.25 6.46 10.84
C TYR A 284 -12.21 7.40 12.05
N GLU A 285 -11.84 6.86 13.21
CA GLU A 285 -11.62 7.62 14.44
C GLU A 285 -10.13 7.50 14.81
N VAL A 286 -9.33 8.47 14.39
CA VAL A 286 -7.90 8.51 14.68
C VAL A 286 -7.67 9.48 15.82
N VAL A 287 -7.40 8.94 17.01
CA VAL A 287 -7.40 9.71 18.26
C VAL A 287 -6.04 9.65 18.95
N PRO A 288 -5.60 10.73 19.60
CA PRO A 288 -4.40 10.68 20.42
C PRO A 288 -4.61 9.78 21.64
N ILE A 289 -3.60 8.99 22.00
CA ILE A 289 -3.59 8.17 23.21
C ILE A 289 -2.39 8.53 24.10
N SER A 290 -2.66 8.73 25.39
CA SER A 290 -1.65 9.05 26.42
C SER A 290 -1.29 7.87 27.31
N ASP A 291 -1.94 6.71 27.12
CA ASP A 291 -1.69 5.46 27.81
C ASP A 291 -1.77 4.27 26.83
N MET A 292 -1.47 3.06 27.30
CA MET A 292 -1.43 1.85 26.47
C MET A 292 -2.80 1.27 26.10
N TYR A 293 -3.88 1.76 26.68
CA TYR A 293 -5.22 1.23 26.49
C TYR A 293 -6.03 2.11 25.53
N GLY A 294 -5.96 3.44 25.70
CA GLY A 294 -6.75 4.39 24.94
C GLY A 294 -8.25 4.04 24.98
N PRO A 295 -8.99 4.18 23.87
CA PRO A 295 -10.43 3.92 23.85
C PRO A 295 -10.80 2.44 24.05
N THR A 296 -9.84 1.51 23.98
CA THR A 296 -10.12 0.06 24.05
C THR A 296 -10.65 -0.40 25.41
N ILE A 297 -10.56 0.41 26.46
CA ILE A 297 -11.07 0.09 27.81
C ILE A 297 -12.29 0.93 28.21
N THR A 298 -12.83 1.69 27.26
CA THR A 298 -14.02 2.53 27.45
C THR A 298 -15.08 2.30 26.37
N ASP A 299 -14.68 1.87 25.18
CA ASP A 299 -15.57 1.58 24.06
C ASP A 299 -16.01 0.11 24.09
N ASP A 300 -17.29 -0.12 24.38
CA ASP A 300 -17.92 -1.43 24.49
C ASP A 300 -18.35 -2.01 23.14
N LYS A 301 -18.34 -1.21 22.06
CA LYS A 301 -18.72 -1.65 20.71
C LYS A 301 -17.58 -2.33 19.96
N LEU A 302 -16.33 -2.14 20.41
CA LEU A 302 -15.16 -2.78 19.81
C LEU A 302 -15.26 -4.30 19.89
N GLU A 303 -15.03 -4.97 18.76
CA GLU A 303 -15.12 -6.42 18.62
C GLU A 303 -13.74 -7.08 18.49
N ALA A 304 -12.79 -6.37 17.88
CA ALA A 304 -11.44 -6.87 17.62
C ALA A 304 -10.36 -5.81 17.86
N LEU A 305 -9.15 -6.29 18.17
CA LEU A 305 -7.93 -5.49 18.29
C LEU A 305 -6.86 -6.08 17.37
N MET A 306 -6.44 -5.28 16.40
CA MET A 306 -5.34 -5.62 15.51
C MET A 306 -4.00 -5.27 16.17
N VAL A 307 -3.11 -6.25 16.24
CA VAL A 307 -1.77 -6.10 16.80
C VAL A 307 -0.71 -6.66 15.85
N SER A 308 0.52 -6.16 15.99
CA SER A 308 1.70 -6.87 15.47
C SER A 308 2.13 -7.96 16.44
N LYS A 309 2.99 -8.89 15.99
CA LYS A 309 3.70 -9.82 16.89
C LYS A 309 4.39 -9.09 18.06
N GLU A 310 4.96 -7.91 17.83
CA GLU A 310 5.67 -7.11 18.84
C GLU A 310 4.73 -6.61 19.95
N THR A 311 3.49 -6.30 19.60
CA THR A 311 2.47 -5.74 20.50
C THR A 311 1.47 -6.77 21.02
N LEU A 312 1.68 -8.06 20.75
CA LEU A 312 0.76 -9.14 21.15
C LEU A 312 0.55 -9.19 22.67
N LYS A 313 1.62 -9.00 23.46
CA LYS A 313 1.52 -8.92 24.93
C LYS A 313 0.62 -7.76 25.37
N GLY A 314 0.68 -6.63 24.67
CA GLY A 314 -0.19 -5.48 24.92
C GLY A 314 -1.67 -5.80 24.69
N GLY A 315 -1.99 -6.57 23.65
CA GLY A 315 -3.36 -7.04 23.41
C GLY A 315 -3.91 -7.91 24.56
N GLY A 316 -3.07 -8.76 25.15
CA GLY A 316 -3.43 -9.51 26.35
C GLY A 316 -3.73 -8.60 27.56
N MET A 317 -2.92 -7.55 27.76
CA MET A 317 -3.14 -6.56 28.82
C MET A 317 -4.43 -5.77 28.62
N VAL A 318 -4.80 -5.43 27.37
CA VAL A 318 -6.09 -4.78 27.06
C VAL A 318 -7.25 -5.67 27.49
N ASN A 319 -7.24 -6.96 27.13
CA ASN A 319 -8.33 -7.87 27.51
C ASN A 319 -8.41 -8.10 29.03
N GLN A 320 -7.28 -8.11 29.73
CA GLN A 320 -7.26 -8.15 31.19
C GLN A 320 -7.93 -6.91 31.79
N GLU A 321 -7.61 -5.72 31.29
CA GLU A 321 -8.21 -4.48 31.79
C GLU A 321 -9.69 -4.33 31.41
N ARG A 322 -10.08 -4.83 30.22
CA ARG A 322 -11.50 -4.92 29.83
C ARG A 322 -12.28 -5.81 30.79
N ALA A 323 -11.74 -6.96 31.19
CA ALA A 323 -12.37 -7.83 32.18
C ALA A 323 -12.55 -7.13 33.55
N ASN A 324 -11.53 -6.38 34.02
CA ASN A 324 -11.63 -5.57 35.24
C ASN A 324 -12.76 -4.54 35.19
N ARG A 325 -13.11 -4.08 33.98
CA ARG A 325 -14.14 -3.08 33.71
C ARG A 325 -15.46 -3.67 33.23
N SER A 326 -15.62 -4.99 33.26
CA SER A 326 -16.82 -5.69 32.79
C SER A 326 -17.15 -5.42 31.31
N LEU A 327 -16.12 -5.22 30.48
CA LEU A 327 -16.26 -5.11 29.02
C LEU A 327 -16.03 -6.47 28.34
N PRO A 328 -16.72 -6.77 27.22
CA PRO A 328 -16.48 -8.00 26.46
C PRO A 328 -15.02 -8.09 25.98
N PRO A 329 -14.38 -9.27 25.96
CA PRO A 329 -13.02 -9.39 25.42
C PRO A 329 -12.99 -9.08 23.92
N LEU A 330 -11.92 -8.45 23.45
CA LEU A 330 -11.66 -8.24 22.03
C LEU A 330 -11.04 -9.49 21.41
N THR A 331 -11.45 -9.81 20.18
CA THR A 331 -10.74 -10.78 19.35
C THR A 331 -9.38 -10.19 18.97
N ILE A 332 -8.29 -10.87 19.34
CA ILE A 332 -6.94 -10.38 19.03
C ILE A 332 -6.51 -10.96 17.69
N GLU A 333 -6.41 -10.11 16.68
CA GLU A 333 -5.87 -10.48 15.37
C GLU A 333 -4.44 -10.00 15.24
N VAL A 334 -3.57 -10.88 14.73
CA VAL A 334 -2.13 -10.66 14.73
C VAL A 334 -1.63 -10.63 13.30
N ILE A 335 -1.02 -9.50 12.90
CA ILE A 335 -0.22 -9.46 11.69
C ILE A 335 1.24 -9.80 11.98
N ASN A 336 1.85 -10.46 11.01
CA ASN A 336 3.30 -10.64 10.99
C ASN A 336 3.92 -9.40 10.32
N VAL A 337 3.98 -8.28 11.04
CA VAL A 337 4.91 -7.21 10.66
C VAL A 337 6.29 -7.84 10.80
N ILE A 338 7.06 -7.84 9.72
CA ILE A 338 8.36 -8.47 9.69
C ILE A 338 9.24 -7.79 10.75
N SER A 339 9.36 -8.44 11.89
CA SER A 339 10.12 -7.92 13.03
C SER A 339 11.60 -8.12 12.73
N PRO A 340 12.50 -7.22 13.18
CA PRO A 340 13.95 -7.37 13.02
C PRO A 340 14.54 -8.66 13.63
N THR A 341 13.73 -9.46 14.34
CA THR A 341 14.19 -10.47 15.30
C THR A 341 13.96 -11.92 14.86
N GLU A 342 13.28 -12.19 13.74
CA GLU A 342 13.03 -13.56 13.27
C GLU A 342 13.76 -13.85 11.94
N THR A 343 14.94 -14.46 12.07
CA THR A 343 15.65 -15.37 11.14
C THR A 343 15.72 -15.05 9.63
N GLN A 344 16.95 -14.82 9.16
CA GLN A 344 17.47 -15.02 7.78
C GLN A 344 16.62 -14.48 6.62
N VAL A 345 16.22 -13.22 6.74
CA VAL A 345 15.67 -12.44 5.65
C VAL A 345 16.50 -11.16 5.55
N ASP A 346 17.02 -10.86 4.35
CA ASP A 346 18.02 -9.80 4.11
C ASP A 346 17.79 -8.55 4.96
N GLU A 347 18.79 -8.28 5.81
CA GLU A 347 18.87 -7.23 6.83
C GLU A 347 18.50 -5.82 6.32
N VAL A 348 18.57 -5.58 5.01
CA VAL A 348 18.38 -4.27 4.40
C VAL A 348 16.91 -3.93 4.16
N SER A 349 16.08 -4.94 3.89
CA SER A 349 14.68 -4.75 3.49
C SER A 349 13.70 -4.60 4.64
N LEU A 350 14.10 -5.09 5.81
CA LEU A 350 13.31 -5.12 7.04
C LEU A 350 13.58 -3.92 7.95
N LYS A 351 14.55 -3.07 7.57
CA LYS A 351 15.07 -1.99 8.42
C LYS A 351 14.39 -0.63 8.24
N ILE A 352 13.47 -0.42 7.29
CA ILE A 352 12.69 0.83 7.28
C ILE A 352 11.67 0.80 8.43
N SER A 353 12.17 1.22 9.58
CA SER A 353 11.45 1.57 10.78
C SER A 353 11.46 3.08 10.94
N SER A 354 10.59 3.61 11.81
CA SER A 354 10.65 5.02 12.20
C SER A 354 12.04 5.44 12.70
N THR A 355 12.80 4.55 13.35
CA THR A 355 14.17 4.85 13.82
C THR A 355 15.14 5.01 12.65
N PHE A 356 15.07 4.15 11.64
CA PHE A 356 15.90 4.27 10.45
C PHE A 356 15.60 5.57 9.69
N ILE A 357 14.33 5.91 9.51
CA ILE A 357 13.94 7.15 8.81
C ILE A 357 14.46 8.38 9.55
N ARG A 358 14.30 8.44 10.88
CA ARG A 358 14.81 9.56 11.68
C ARG A 358 16.34 9.66 11.65
N GLN A 359 17.04 8.54 11.70
CA GLN A 359 18.50 8.51 11.53
C GLN A 359 18.90 9.06 10.15
N TYR A 360 18.25 8.59 9.08
CA TYR A 360 18.52 9.08 7.73
C TYR A 360 18.30 10.59 7.61
N LEU A 361 17.19 11.12 8.14
CA LEU A 361 16.92 12.56 8.15
C LEU A 361 17.96 13.36 8.93
N SER A 362 18.44 12.82 10.06
CA SER A 362 19.55 13.39 10.83
C SER A 362 20.83 13.50 10.01
N GLU A 363 21.21 12.42 9.33
CA GLU A 363 22.42 12.38 8.49
C GLU A 363 22.32 13.34 7.28
N GLN A 364 21.15 13.45 6.65
CA GLN A 364 20.95 14.40 5.55
C GLN A 364 21.05 15.87 6.02
N THR A 365 20.53 16.17 7.20
CA THR A 365 20.59 17.52 7.78
C THR A 365 22.02 17.90 8.17
N GLN A 366 22.82 16.96 8.66
CA GLN A 366 24.24 17.21 8.96
C GLN A 366 25.06 17.48 7.69
N LYS A 367 24.84 16.70 6.62
CA LYS A 367 25.51 16.88 5.32
C LYS A 367 25.21 18.24 4.68
N SER A 368 23.97 18.73 4.79
CA SER A 368 23.60 20.05 4.24
C SER A 368 24.21 21.22 5.03
N VAL A 369 24.47 21.04 6.32
CA VAL A 369 25.13 22.03 7.18
C VAL A 369 26.66 22.05 6.97
N GLU A 370 27.30 20.91 6.75
CA GLU A 370 28.75 20.80 6.56
C GLU A 370 29.23 21.24 5.15
N HIS A 371 28.36 21.20 4.13
CA HIS A 371 28.67 21.63 2.76
C HIS A 371 27.62 22.62 2.18
N PRO A 372 27.60 23.89 2.63
CA PRO A 372 26.67 24.90 2.11
C PRO A 372 26.96 25.33 0.64
N ALA A 373 28.13 24.98 0.09
CA ALA A 373 28.62 25.46 -1.20
C ALA A 373 28.32 24.51 -2.38
N ALA A 374 27.04 24.30 -2.68
CA ALA A 374 26.62 23.80 -4.00
C ALA A 374 25.26 24.35 -4.48
N ALA A 375 24.56 25.12 -3.64
CA ALA A 375 23.21 25.63 -3.94
C ALA A 375 23.13 27.13 -4.26
N SER A 376 24.26 27.85 -4.43
CA SER A 376 24.26 29.32 -4.62
C SER A 376 25.00 29.86 -5.86
N THR A 377 25.04 29.13 -6.99
CA THR A 377 25.59 29.67 -8.25
C THR A 377 24.66 29.51 -9.45
N ALA A 378 23.35 29.65 -9.24
CA ALA A 378 22.36 29.85 -10.31
C ALA A 378 21.57 31.13 -10.02
N GLY A 379 22.20 32.29 -10.24
CA GLY A 379 21.54 33.58 -9.98
C GLY A 379 22.47 34.78 -9.94
N ALA A 380 23.39 34.91 -10.90
CA ALA A 380 23.99 36.18 -11.32
C ALA A 380 24.92 35.92 -12.51
N HIS A 381 24.41 36.08 -13.72
CA HIS A 381 24.97 36.91 -14.79
C HIS A 381 24.23 36.66 -16.11
#